data_AF-A0A2W5Q8C9-F1
#
_entry.id   AF-A0A2W5Q8C9-F1
#
_cell.length_a   1.000
_cell.length_b   1.000
_cell.length_c   1.000
_cell.angle_alpha   90.00
_cell.angle_beta   90.00
_cell.angle_gamma   90.00
#
_symmetry.space_group_name_H-M   'P 1'
#
loop_
_entity.id
_entity.type
_entity.pdbx_description
1 polymer ?
#
loop_
_entity_poly.entity_id
_entity_poly.type
_entity_poly.pdbx_seq_one_letter_code
_entity_poly.pdbx_strand_id
1 'polypeptide(L)'
;DRFIHQHPDWHLRLYRTPAGLRALAMHRTFAPDETAVADCFQALGADTVYARMCRNQNCFRARVSAKPWRIGIAEHLRPRPGVWPVAPERLPEREAWVARYESAAARHAACAFVGAVGATGRTTFETQALCAVHDRLCQAESGLPIA
;
A
#
# COMPACT_ATOMS: atom_id res chain seq x y z
N ASP A 1 -8.78 -18.84 -2.87
CA ASP A 1 -8.60 -20.30 -2.89
C ASP A 1 -8.07 -20.83 -4.22
N ARG A 2 -8.80 -20.70 -5.36
CA ARG A 2 -8.35 -21.23 -6.66
C ARG A 2 -6.92 -20.85 -7.05
N PHE A 3 -6.55 -19.58 -6.93
CA PHE A 3 -5.20 -19.09 -7.26
C PHE A 3 -4.11 -19.83 -6.46
N ILE A 4 -4.31 -19.96 -5.14
CA ILE A 4 -3.35 -20.64 -4.27
C ILE A 4 -3.21 -22.13 -4.62
N HIS A 5 -4.30 -22.81 -5.03
CA HIS A 5 -4.21 -24.20 -5.48
C HIS A 5 -3.37 -24.36 -6.77
N GLN A 6 -3.39 -23.37 -7.67
CA GLN A 6 -2.58 -23.36 -8.89
C GLN A 6 -1.13 -22.93 -8.62
N HIS A 7 -0.88 -22.32 -7.46
CA HIS A 7 0.40 -21.77 -7.05
C HIS A 7 0.78 -22.26 -5.64
N PRO A 8 1.02 -23.57 -5.45
CA PRO A 8 1.17 -24.17 -4.12
C PRO A 8 2.37 -23.62 -3.34
N ASP A 9 3.38 -23.10 -4.02
CA ASP A 9 4.57 -22.48 -3.40
C ASP A 9 4.32 -21.06 -2.87
N TRP A 10 3.20 -20.45 -3.23
CA TRP A 10 2.93 -19.07 -2.90
C TRP A 10 2.45 -18.91 -1.46
N HIS A 11 3.04 -17.96 -0.76
CA HIS A 11 2.55 -17.45 0.52
C HIS A 11 2.13 -15.99 0.32
N LEU A 12 0.86 -15.70 0.58
CA LEU A 12 0.30 -14.35 0.50
C LEU A 12 -0.25 -13.92 1.87
N ARG A 13 0.13 -12.72 2.33
CA ARG A 13 -0.59 -11.99 3.39
C ARG A 13 -1.63 -11.08 2.75
N LEU A 14 -2.85 -11.12 3.27
CA LEU A 14 -3.99 -10.36 2.76
C LEU A 14 -4.41 -9.27 3.75
N TYR A 15 -4.70 -8.10 3.22
CA TYR A 15 -5.10 -6.92 3.99
C TYR A 15 -6.36 -6.30 3.40
N ARG A 16 -7.31 -5.94 4.25
CA ARG A 16 -8.48 -5.15 3.88
C ARG A 16 -8.07 -3.69 3.73
N THR A 17 -8.53 -3.06 2.66
CA THR A 17 -8.38 -1.63 2.39
C THR A 17 -9.76 -1.01 2.18
N PRO A 18 -9.91 0.32 2.12
CA PRO A 18 -11.23 0.90 1.87
C PRO A 18 -11.78 0.64 0.46
N ALA A 19 -10.98 0.09 -0.46
CA ALA A 19 -11.39 -0.17 -1.85
C ALA A 19 -11.15 -1.63 -2.28
N GLY A 20 -11.09 -2.57 -1.34
CA GLY A 20 -10.88 -3.99 -1.63
C GLY A 20 -9.72 -4.58 -0.83
N LEU A 21 -8.97 -5.49 -1.44
CA LEU A 21 -7.86 -6.20 -0.79
C LEU A 21 -6.50 -5.73 -1.31
N ARG A 22 -5.50 -5.83 -0.45
CA ARG A 22 -4.07 -5.77 -0.78
C ARG A 22 -3.46 -7.13 -0.47
N ALA A 23 -2.65 -7.65 -1.39
CA ALA A 23 -1.87 -8.86 -1.19
C ALA A 23 -0.38 -8.51 -1.09
N LEU A 24 0.33 -9.15 -0.17
CA LEU A 24 1.78 -9.10 -0.04
C LEU A 24 2.32 -10.52 -0.23
N ALA A 25 3.16 -10.71 -1.24
CA ALA A 25 3.83 -11.99 -1.46
C ALA A 25 5.02 -12.12 -0.51
N MET A 26 5.06 -13.24 0.20
CA MET A 26 6.06 -13.48 1.24
C MET A 26 7.12 -14.51 0.82
N HIS A 27 6.79 -15.42 -0.08
CA HIS A 27 7.67 -16.53 -0.45
C HIS A 27 8.92 -16.12 -1.25
N ARG A 28 8.90 -14.96 -1.93
CA ARG A 28 10.04 -14.29 -2.58
C ARG A 28 9.68 -12.86 -2.97
N THR A 29 10.69 -12.10 -3.40
CA THR A 29 10.51 -10.81 -4.10
C THR A 29 10.28 -11.02 -5.60
N PHE A 30 9.69 -10.02 -6.25
CA PHE A 30 9.42 -10.01 -7.68
C PHE A 30 9.90 -8.69 -8.29
N ALA A 31 10.41 -8.73 -9.51
CA ALA A 31 10.51 -7.54 -10.36
C ALA A 31 9.14 -7.27 -11.03
N PRO A 32 8.70 -6.00 -11.13
CA PRO A 32 7.38 -5.64 -11.68
C PRO A 32 7.12 -6.02 -13.16
N ASP A 33 8.17 -6.34 -13.91
CA ASP A 33 8.11 -6.76 -15.31
C ASP A 33 8.08 -8.29 -15.50
N GLU A 34 8.21 -9.08 -14.43
CA GLU A 34 8.14 -10.54 -14.50
C GLU A 34 6.77 -11.03 -14.99
N THR A 35 6.77 -12.07 -15.84
CA THR A 35 5.53 -12.72 -16.32
C THR A 35 4.67 -13.24 -15.17
N ALA A 36 5.28 -13.80 -14.13
CA ALA A 36 4.56 -14.28 -12.95
C ALA A 36 3.73 -13.19 -12.24
N VAL A 37 4.18 -11.92 -12.29
CA VAL A 37 3.42 -10.78 -11.75
C VAL A 37 2.23 -10.46 -12.65
N ALA A 38 2.43 -10.47 -13.97
CA ALA A 38 1.34 -10.24 -14.93
C ALA A 38 0.24 -11.32 -14.80
N ASP A 39 0.62 -12.59 -14.71
CA ASP A 39 -0.30 -13.71 -14.53
C ASP A 39 -1.04 -13.61 -13.20
N CYS A 40 -0.34 -13.26 -12.12
CA CYS A 40 -0.93 -13.03 -10.81
C CYS A 40 -1.94 -11.87 -10.83
N PHE A 41 -1.58 -10.73 -11.44
CA PHE A 41 -2.50 -9.59 -11.58
C PHE A 41 -3.75 -9.95 -12.37
N GLN A 42 -3.61 -10.71 -13.47
CA GLN A 42 -4.75 -11.18 -14.24
C GLN A 42 -5.63 -12.13 -13.41
N ALA A 43 -5.02 -13.12 -12.76
CA ALA A 43 -5.75 -14.15 -12.01
C ALA A 43 -6.47 -13.59 -10.77
N LEU A 44 -5.90 -12.57 -10.12
CA LEU A 44 -6.49 -11.91 -8.95
C LEU A 44 -7.38 -10.71 -9.31
N GLY A 45 -7.47 -10.34 -10.59
CA GLY A 45 -8.29 -9.21 -11.04
C GLY A 45 -7.76 -7.85 -10.56
N ALA A 46 -6.44 -7.66 -10.57
CA ALA A 46 -5.85 -6.37 -10.23
C ALA A 46 -6.25 -5.28 -11.24
N ASP A 47 -6.37 -4.04 -10.76
CA ASP A 47 -6.68 -2.89 -11.61
C ASP A 47 -5.64 -2.74 -12.76
N THR A 48 -6.14 -2.61 -13.99
CA THR A 48 -5.29 -2.61 -15.20
C THR A 48 -4.38 -1.38 -15.27
N VAL A 49 -4.81 -0.24 -14.73
CA VAL A 49 -3.98 0.97 -14.65
C VAL A 49 -2.88 0.77 -13.62
N TYR A 50 -3.20 0.20 -12.46
CA TYR A 50 -2.21 -0.17 -11.45
C TYR A 50 -1.16 -1.13 -12.00
N ALA A 51 -1.58 -2.22 -12.66
CA ALA A 51 -0.68 -3.20 -13.26
C ALA A 51 0.27 -2.56 -14.29
N ARG A 52 -0.28 -1.77 -15.22
CA ARG A 52 0.50 -1.02 -16.22
C ARG A 52 1.50 -0.07 -15.58
N MET A 53 1.06 0.63 -14.53
CA MET A 53 1.89 1.62 -13.83
C MET A 53 2.98 0.97 -12.99
N CYS A 54 2.80 -0.26 -12.50
CA CYS A 54 3.87 -1.00 -11.83
C CYS A 54 5.01 -1.34 -12.80
N ARG A 55 4.66 -1.84 -13.99
CA ARG A 55 5.62 -2.14 -15.05
C ARG A 55 6.34 -0.88 -15.53
N ASN A 56 5.60 0.17 -15.89
CA ASN A 56 6.16 1.38 -16.48
C ASN A 56 7.11 2.14 -15.54
N GLN A 57 6.89 2.05 -14.23
CA GLN A 57 7.69 2.76 -13.23
C GLN A 57 8.60 1.84 -12.44
N ASN A 58 8.69 0.57 -12.86
CA ASN A 58 9.50 -0.47 -12.23
C ASN A 58 9.36 -0.50 -10.69
N CYS A 59 8.13 -0.34 -10.18
CA CYS A 59 7.86 -0.42 -8.75
C CYS A 59 6.43 -0.86 -8.42
N PHE A 60 6.25 -1.56 -7.29
CA PHE A 60 4.94 -1.75 -6.68
C PHE A 60 4.63 -0.56 -5.76
N ARG A 61 3.37 -0.13 -5.72
CA ARG A 61 2.96 1.02 -4.92
C ARG A 61 1.89 0.65 -3.91
N ALA A 62 2.21 0.88 -2.65
CA ALA A 62 1.29 0.74 -1.53
C ALA A 62 1.15 2.08 -0.82
N ARG A 63 -0.09 2.50 -0.57
CA ARG A 63 -0.35 3.64 0.32
C ARG A 63 -0.29 3.17 1.77
N VAL A 64 0.49 3.85 2.59
CA VAL A 64 0.76 3.48 3.99
C VAL A 64 0.16 4.44 5.03
N SER A 65 -0.58 5.46 4.59
CA SER A 65 -1.31 6.38 5.46
C SER A 65 -2.64 6.78 4.83
N ALA A 66 -3.61 7.25 5.62
CA ALA A 66 -4.95 7.50 5.12
C ALA A 66 -5.01 8.57 4.02
N LYS A 67 -5.98 8.50 3.09
CA LYS A 67 -6.16 9.60 2.12
C LYS A 67 -6.75 10.82 2.85
N PRO A 68 -6.23 12.06 2.66
CA PRO A 68 -6.68 13.24 3.41
C PRO A 68 -8.21 13.43 3.41
N TRP A 69 -8.85 13.25 2.26
CA TRP A 69 -10.30 13.43 2.14
C TRP A 69 -11.15 12.35 2.83
N ARG A 70 -10.58 11.17 3.12
CA ARG A 70 -11.26 10.13 3.91
C ARG A 70 -11.20 10.39 5.42
N ILE A 71 -10.33 11.29 5.85
CA ILE A 71 -10.13 11.68 7.25
C ILE A 71 -10.52 13.14 7.52
N GLY A 72 -11.41 13.69 6.70
CA GLY A 72 -11.99 15.04 6.91
C GLY A 72 -11.10 16.21 6.47
N ILE A 73 -10.05 15.98 5.68
CA ILE A 73 -9.19 17.03 5.13
C ILE A 73 -9.50 17.19 3.64
N ALA A 74 -10.48 18.04 3.32
CA ALA A 74 -10.89 18.35 1.95
C ALA A 74 -10.03 19.45 1.30
N GLU A 75 -9.48 20.34 2.12
CA GLU A 75 -8.59 21.41 1.67
C GLU A 75 -7.28 20.80 1.16
N HIS A 76 -7.04 20.90 -0.15
CA HIS A 76 -5.72 20.56 -0.67
C HIS A 76 -4.83 21.80 -0.62
N LEU A 77 -3.57 21.58 -0.29
CA LEU A 77 -2.48 22.56 -0.32
C LEU A 77 -2.41 23.24 -1.69
N ARG A 78 -2.18 24.56 -1.69
CA ARG A 78 -1.92 25.33 -2.92
C ARG A 78 -0.40 25.35 -3.18
N PRO A 79 0.08 25.65 -4.41
CA PRO A 79 -0.69 25.84 -5.63
C PRO A 79 -1.18 24.48 -6.15
N ARG A 80 -2.07 24.48 -7.15
CA ARG A 80 -2.51 23.25 -7.80
C ARG A 80 -2.16 23.33 -9.29
N PRO A 81 -1.30 22.44 -9.84
CA PRO A 81 -0.55 21.40 -9.12
C PRO A 81 0.51 21.98 -8.17
N GLY A 82 0.92 21.20 -7.17
CA GLY A 82 2.00 21.57 -6.27
C GLY A 82 3.31 21.74 -7.05
N VAL A 83 4.13 22.72 -6.67
CA VAL A 83 5.44 22.98 -7.27
C VAL A 83 6.52 22.53 -6.30
N TRP A 84 7.52 21.81 -6.82
CA TRP A 84 8.74 21.46 -6.10
C TRP A 84 9.95 22.14 -6.77
N PRO A 85 10.87 22.76 -6.01
CA PRO A 85 10.87 22.93 -4.56
C PRO A 85 9.76 23.87 -4.06
N VAL A 86 9.38 23.72 -2.80
CA VAL A 86 8.38 24.60 -2.14
C VAL A 86 9.04 25.95 -1.88
N ALA A 87 8.42 27.03 -2.36
CA ALA A 87 8.93 28.38 -2.15
C ALA A 87 9.03 28.70 -0.64
N PRO A 88 10.10 29.36 -0.16
CA PRO A 88 10.33 29.62 1.27
C PRO A 88 9.14 30.27 1.97
N GLU A 89 8.45 31.19 1.29
CA GLU A 89 7.30 31.94 1.81
C GLU A 89 6.09 31.04 2.08
N ARG A 90 6.10 29.83 1.53
CA ARG A 90 5.01 28.84 1.63
C ARG A 90 5.32 27.68 2.55
N LEU A 91 6.54 27.59 3.07
CA LEU A 91 6.92 26.55 4.02
C LEU A 91 6.00 26.51 5.24
N PRO A 92 5.62 27.64 5.88
CA PRO A 92 4.72 27.61 7.02
C PRO A 92 3.33 27.04 6.69
N GLU A 93 2.76 27.39 5.53
CA GLU A 93 1.47 26.86 5.06
C GLU A 93 1.55 25.34 4.86
N ARG A 94 2.63 24.87 4.24
CA ARG A 94 2.87 23.44 4.01
C ARG A 94 3.04 22.69 5.32
N GLU A 95 3.85 23.19 6.24
CA GLU A 95 4.09 22.56 7.54
C GLU A 95 2.81 22.47 8.36
N ALA A 96 2.01 23.54 8.41
CA ALA A 96 0.71 23.52 9.08
C ALA A 96 -0.24 22.47 8.48
N TRP A 97 -0.28 22.35 7.14
CA TRP A 97 -1.07 21.33 6.46
C TRP A 97 -0.58 19.91 6.76
N VAL A 98 0.73 19.69 6.72
CA VAL A 98 1.34 18.37 7.03
C VAL A 98 1.08 17.99 8.48
N ALA A 99 1.26 18.90 9.44
CA ALA A 99 1.00 18.63 10.85
C ALA A 99 -0.47 18.28 11.11
N ARG A 100 -1.41 19.02 10.49
CA ARG A 100 -2.84 18.69 10.55
C ARG A 100 -3.13 17.32 9.96
N TYR A 101 -2.52 16.99 8.82
CA TYR A 101 -2.68 15.70 8.17
C TYR A 101 -2.14 14.55 9.04
N GLU A 102 -0.92 14.66 9.54
CA GLU A 102 -0.29 13.62 10.35
C GLU A 102 -1.06 13.36 11.65
N SER A 103 -1.52 14.41 12.32
CA SER A 103 -2.36 14.29 13.52
C SER A 103 -3.67 13.55 13.25
N ALA A 104 -4.36 13.85 12.15
CA ALA A 104 -5.60 13.16 11.79
C ALA A 104 -5.37 11.73 11.28
N ALA A 105 -4.31 11.52 10.49
CA ALA A 105 -3.97 10.23 9.91
C ALA A 105 -3.53 9.21 10.97
N ALA A 106 -2.92 9.65 12.07
CA ALA A 106 -2.49 8.78 13.18
C ALA A 106 -3.63 7.99 13.84
N ARG A 107 -4.88 8.42 13.65
CA ARG A 107 -6.08 7.76 14.20
C ARG A 107 -6.69 6.72 13.24
N HIS A 108 -6.03 6.45 12.12
CA HIS A 108 -6.54 5.57 11.07
C HIS A 108 -5.47 4.58 10.61
N ALA A 109 -5.92 3.41 10.19
CA ALA A 109 -5.08 2.45 9.49
C ALA A 109 -5.24 2.60 7.97
N ALA A 110 -4.16 2.42 7.21
CA ALA A 110 -4.23 2.42 5.74
C ALA A 110 -4.82 1.11 5.19
N CYS A 111 -4.64 0.02 5.94
CA CYS A 111 -5.22 -1.29 5.70
C CYS A 111 -5.31 -2.05 7.03
N ALA A 112 -6.07 -3.15 7.08
CA ALA A 112 -6.12 -4.05 8.23
C ALA A 112 -5.72 -5.46 7.79
N PHE A 113 -4.88 -6.15 8.55
CA PHE A 113 -4.52 -7.53 8.29
C PHE A 113 -5.74 -8.45 8.42
N VAL A 114 -5.93 -9.33 7.45
CA VAL A 114 -7.07 -10.27 7.41
C VAL A 114 -6.62 -11.70 7.67
N GLY A 115 -5.46 -12.08 7.14
CA GLY A 115 -4.93 -13.42 7.26
C GLY A 115 -3.86 -13.73 6.22
N ALA A 116 -3.31 -14.94 6.29
CA ALA A 116 -2.35 -15.46 5.33
C ALA A 116 -2.89 -16.73 4.67
N VAL A 117 -2.54 -16.94 3.40
CA VAL A 117 -2.98 -18.09 2.60
C VAL A 117 -1.82 -18.70 1.80
N GLY A 118 -1.97 -19.99 1.46
CA GLY A 118 -0.99 -20.76 0.70
C GLY A 118 0.09 -21.39 1.58
N ALA A 119 1.33 -21.43 1.11
CA ALA A 119 2.48 -22.01 1.83
C ALA A 119 2.92 -21.13 3.01
N THR A 120 2.01 -20.86 3.95
CA THR A 120 2.24 -20.00 5.12
C THR A 120 3.47 -20.47 5.89
N GLY A 121 4.37 -19.53 6.19
CA GLY A 121 5.67 -19.79 6.79
C GLY A 121 6.83 -19.82 5.79
N ARG A 122 6.57 -20.04 4.49
CA ARG A 122 7.60 -19.84 3.45
C ARG A 122 7.83 -18.35 3.25
N THR A 123 8.98 -17.86 3.68
CA THR A 123 9.36 -16.46 3.63
C THR A 123 10.84 -16.26 3.33
N THR A 124 11.22 -15.10 2.82
CA THR A 124 12.62 -14.64 2.80
C THR A 124 12.84 -13.51 3.79
N PHE A 125 14.10 -13.23 4.16
CA PHE A 125 14.45 -12.12 5.04
C PHE A 125 13.93 -10.78 4.51
N GLU A 126 14.07 -10.52 3.20
CA GLU A 126 13.63 -9.29 2.54
C GLU A 126 12.11 -9.10 2.65
N THR A 127 11.34 -10.17 2.41
CA THR A 127 9.88 -10.10 2.51
C THR A 127 9.40 -9.89 3.94
N GLN A 128 10.08 -10.48 4.94
CA GLN A 128 9.77 -10.27 6.35
C GLN A 128 10.07 -8.83 6.77
N ALA A 129 11.25 -8.31 6.40
CA ALA A 129 11.64 -6.93 6.68
C ALA A 129 10.66 -5.93 6.03
N LEU A 130 10.29 -6.15 4.77
CA LEU A 130 9.31 -5.33 4.06
C LEU A 130 7.93 -5.40 4.74
N CYS A 131 7.47 -6.60 5.11
CA CYS A 131 6.19 -6.79 5.81
C CYS A 131 6.16 -6.05 7.15
N ALA A 132 7.24 -6.12 7.94
CA ALA A 132 7.32 -5.42 9.22
C ALA A 132 7.25 -3.90 9.04
N VAL A 133 7.94 -3.35 8.04
CA VAL A 133 7.86 -1.91 7.72
C VAL A 133 6.46 -1.54 7.22
N HIS A 134 5.88 -2.34 6.32
CA HIS A 134 4.53 -2.14 5.81
C HIS A 134 3.49 -2.12 6.93
N ASP A 135 3.49 -3.14 7.79
CA ASP A 135 2.47 -3.32 8.84
C ASP A 135 2.56 -2.21 9.88
N ARG A 136 3.78 -1.80 10.26
CA ARG A 136 4.03 -0.67 11.16
C ARG A 136 3.54 0.65 10.57
N LEU A 137 3.89 0.95 9.31
CA LEU A 137 3.48 2.21 8.69
C LEU A 137 1.97 2.26 8.46
N CYS A 138 1.37 1.15 7.98
CA CYS A 138 -0.05 1.07 7.71
C CYS A 138 -0.92 0.97 8.96
N GLN A 139 -0.34 0.74 10.14
CA GLN A 139 -1.06 0.39 11.37
C GLN A 139 -1.94 -0.86 11.16
N ALA A 140 -1.42 -1.85 10.42
CA ALA A 140 -2.20 -2.96 9.86
C ALA A 140 -2.87 -3.87 10.92
N GLU A 141 -2.30 -3.94 12.12
CA GLU A 141 -2.81 -4.77 13.22
C GLU A 141 -3.35 -3.92 14.39
N SER A 142 -3.50 -2.61 14.20
CA SER A 142 -3.87 -1.67 15.27
C SER A 142 -5.35 -1.71 15.69
N GLY A 143 -6.24 -2.26 14.85
CA GLY A 143 -7.69 -2.18 15.04
C GLY A 143 -8.30 -0.79 14.79
N LEU A 144 -7.50 0.20 14.35
CA LEU A 144 -7.99 1.53 13.98
C LEU A 144 -8.94 1.47 12.76
N PRO A 145 -9.87 2.43 12.62
CA PRO A 145 -10.71 2.53 11.43
C PRO A 145 -9.85 2.70 10.17
N ILE A 146 -10.24 2.04 9.08
CA ILE A 146 -9.50 2.09 7.82
C ILE A 146 -9.90 3.32 6.99
N ALA A 147 -8.93 4.11 6.54
CA ALA A 147 -9.13 5.26 5.66
C ALA A 147 -8.02 5.38 4.60
#